data_AF-A0A2N2EX36-F1
#
_entry.id   AF-A0A2N2EX36-F1
#
_cell.length_a   1.000
_cell.length_b   1.000
_cell.length_c   1.000
_cell.angle_alpha   90.00
_cell.angle_beta   90.00
_cell.angle_gamma   90.00
#
_symmetry.space_group_name_H-M   'P 1'
#
loop_
_entity.id
_entity.type
_entity.pdbx_description
1 polymer ?
#
loop_
_entity_poly.entity_id
_entity_poly.type
_entity_poly.pdbx_seq_one_letter_code
_entity_poly.pdbx_strand_id
1 'polypeptide(L)'
;MKYIKIKSIAVFCLACFLSSDINAAREEAFMIRGMRPLAMGGAFTAVSDDANAFFYNPAGVAAAEKTQLTLLQLGLTIGDDLKKGYDWYKDNQDDLDKMDDLQDSDPDKYNRLMRDVANTISKLRIVAAVDAPQFSLLSPNHKLSYGGGLFAQANVIVNVNSGIIVPLLDIHARADVVAPVAFGMKFMDQRLAVGVAPKLLKRIRIDETRLTFLEMEDFDITTQMGSGFGVDLGVIYKLTNKMNVGAAWKDATFPLLAGTEITYGAEWQDAKSTSTTPTLIPGYTARIPSSLNVGVSYRMNKLLLFSFDIYDVWRTKNKVVWGTTLWPKIHAGCELNLFNFLRGRVGINQGYPTFGFDVNLWLFHIEYARWADERGFYAGDLAEWQHKLGITMRYSWGGKKKEPEPVIEEKPQEEAKAEIPESEKINVAVTDFEARAPLSQSETAFISDFVRGDLVKNGRFNVVEKNSMDKILAEQGFQNSGCSSADCAVAMGKILNVKTILVGSCGKLLNNYVVTLNAVEVESGKIVYSDNISVENSDDIRSGVSGLVTKYAGSIK
;
A
#
# COMPACT_ATOMS: atom_id res chain seq x y z
N MET A 1 -6.75 42.79 -15.15
CA MET A 1 -6.77 41.77 -16.23
C MET A 1 -8.09 41.02 -16.14
N LYS A 2 -8.90 41.16 -17.19
CA LYS A 2 -10.31 40.79 -17.28
C LYS A 2 -10.47 39.43 -17.99
N TYR A 3 -11.32 38.56 -17.42
CA TYR A 3 -12.07 37.47 -18.05
C TYR A 3 -11.33 36.46 -18.96
N ILE A 4 -10.91 35.33 -18.40
CA ILE A 4 -10.65 34.09 -19.14
C ILE A 4 -11.95 33.26 -19.16
N LYS A 5 -12.38 32.91 -20.37
CA LYS A 5 -13.69 32.38 -20.76
C LYS A 5 -14.01 31.02 -20.13
N ILE A 6 -15.09 30.99 -19.34
CA ILE A 6 -15.82 29.81 -18.84
C ILE A 6 -16.62 29.18 -19.99
N LYS A 7 -15.96 28.69 -21.05
CA LYS A 7 -16.64 27.94 -22.13
C LYS A 7 -16.09 26.53 -22.39
N SER A 8 -14.99 26.14 -21.75
CA SER A 8 -14.39 24.81 -21.93
C SER A 8 -14.76 23.79 -20.84
N ILE A 9 -15.37 24.22 -19.73
CA ILE A 9 -15.77 23.31 -18.63
C ILE A 9 -17.18 22.73 -18.84
N ALA A 10 -18.04 23.44 -19.58
CA ALA A 10 -19.40 22.96 -19.86
C ALA A 10 -19.46 21.81 -20.89
N VAL A 11 -18.45 21.67 -21.76
CA VAL A 11 -18.40 20.57 -22.75
C VAL A 11 -17.94 19.25 -22.12
N PHE A 12 -17.23 19.30 -20.99
CA PHE A 12 -16.82 18.09 -20.24
C PHE A 12 -17.92 17.57 -19.30
N CYS A 13 -18.82 18.46 -18.82
CA CYS A 13 -19.94 18.05 -17.96
C CYS A 13 -21.21 17.62 -18.72
N LEU A 14 -21.38 18.00 -19.99
CA LEU A 14 -22.59 17.68 -20.76
C LEU A 14 -22.53 16.34 -21.53
N ALA A 15 -21.35 15.71 -21.64
CA ALA A 15 -21.21 14.37 -22.22
C ALA A 15 -21.51 13.22 -21.23
N CYS A 16 -21.76 13.52 -19.95
CA CYS A 16 -22.02 12.52 -18.91
C CYS A 16 -23.49 12.12 -18.74
N PHE A 17 -24.42 12.62 -19.58
CA PHE A 17 -25.86 12.44 -19.32
C PHE A 17 -26.68 11.74 -20.41
N LEU A 18 -26.07 11.23 -21.48
CA LEU A 18 -26.80 10.48 -22.52
C LEU A 18 -25.98 9.30 -23.06
N SER A 19 -25.90 8.23 -22.27
CA SER A 19 -25.70 6.89 -22.82
C SER A 19 -26.76 5.98 -22.23
N SER A 20 -27.90 5.95 -22.92
CA SER A 20 -28.81 4.81 -22.84
C SER A 20 -28.06 3.57 -23.35
N ASP A 21 -27.49 2.80 -22.42
CA ASP A 21 -26.99 1.44 -22.67
C ASP A 21 -28.18 0.55 -23.02
N ILE A 22 -28.54 0.51 -24.29
CA ILE A 22 -29.59 -0.37 -24.82
C ILE A 22 -28.94 -1.21 -25.93
N ASN A 23 -28.78 -2.51 -25.67
CA ASN A 23 -28.56 -3.63 -26.60
C ASN A 23 -27.21 -4.40 -26.63
N ALA A 24 -26.21 -4.10 -25.81
CA ALA A 24 -25.04 -4.99 -25.70
C ALA A 24 -25.18 -5.94 -24.48
N ALA A 25 -25.03 -7.25 -24.70
CA ALA A 25 -24.94 -8.22 -23.62
C ALA A 25 -23.74 -7.86 -22.72
N ARG A 26 -23.97 -7.76 -21.40
CA ARG A 26 -22.90 -7.42 -20.45
C ARG A 26 -22.11 -8.67 -20.10
N GLU A 27 -20.79 -8.51 -20.07
CA GLU A 27 -19.85 -9.58 -19.77
C GLU A 27 -19.04 -9.23 -18.52
N GLU A 28 -18.64 -10.24 -17.75
CA GLU A 28 -17.84 -10.02 -16.55
C GLU A 28 -16.39 -9.67 -16.92
N ALA A 29 -15.85 -8.64 -16.26
CA ALA A 29 -14.47 -8.23 -16.47
C ALA A 29 -13.50 -9.38 -16.12
N PHE A 30 -12.54 -9.67 -16.99
CA PHE A 30 -11.44 -10.53 -16.61
C PHE A 30 -10.49 -9.78 -15.67
N MET A 31 -10.19 -10.42 -14.54
CA MET A 31 -9.25 -9.90 -13.56
C MET A 31 -8.59 -11.04 -12.81
N ILE A 32 -7.29 -11.23 -12.99
CA ILE A 32 -6.54 -12.09 -12.07
C ILE A 32 -6.43 -11.37 -10.72
N ARG A 33 -7.15 -11.90 -9.74
CA ARG A 33 -7.11 -11.40 -8.37
C ARG A 33 -5.89 -11.97 -7.67
N GLY A 34 -4.85 -11.16 -7.57
CA GLY A 34 -3.64 -11.49 -6.81
C GLY A 34 -3.91 -11.66 -5.31
N MET A 35 -3.09 -12.50 -4.67
CA MET A 35 -3.21 -12.86 -3.26
C MET A 35 -3.09 -11.66 -2.32
N ARG A 36 -2.11 -10.80 -2.59
CA ARG A 36 -1.86 -9.59 -1.79
C ARG A 36 -3.06 -8.63 -1.80
N PRO A 37 -3.60 -8.22 -2.95
CA PRO A 37 -4.84 -7.43 -3.00
C PRO A 37 -6.03 -8.11 -2.32
N LEU A 38 -6.24 -9.42 -2.56
CA LEU A 38 -7.35 -10.18 -1.95
C LEU A 38 -7.30 -10.14 -0.42
N ALA A 39 -6.12 -10.37 0.15
CA ALA A 39 -5.93 -10.33 1.59
C ALA A 39 -6.10 -8.91 2.20
N MET A 40 -5.89 -7.86 1.39
CA MET A 40 -6.13 -6.45 1.74
C MET A 40 -7.54 -5.97 1.41
N GLY A 41 -8.49 -6.89 1.23
CA GLY A 41 -9.88 -6.54 0.96
C GLY A 41 -10.11 -5.89 -0.41
N GLY A 42 -9.16 -6.03 -1.34
CA GLY A 42 -9.17 -5.37 -2.65
C GLY A 42 -8.54 -3.97 -2.65
N ALA A 43 -8.13 -3.41 -1.50
CA ALA A 43 -7.61 -2.06 -1.41
C ALA A 43 -6.17 -1.94 -1.96
N PHE A 44 -6.03 -1.74 -3.27
CA PHE A 44 -4.75 -1.83 -3.97
C PHE A 44 -4.54 -0.78 -5.07
N THR A 45 -5.48 0.12 -5.32
CA THR A 45 -5.45 1.15 -6.38
C THR A 45 -4.31 2.14 -6.18
N ALA A 46 -4.07 2.57 -4.94
CA ALA A 46 -2.98 3.48 -4.57
C ALA A 46 -1.70 2.78 -4.07
N VAL A 47 -1.75 1.45 -3.89
CA VAL A 47 -0.59 0.65 -3.50
C VAL A 47 0.12 0.17 -4.76
N SER A 48 -0.54 -0.67 -5.56
CA SER A 48 -0.19 -1.11 -6.92
C SER A 48 1.31 -1.15 -7.24
N ASP A 49 2.16 -1.74 -6.41
CA ASP A 49 3.63 -1.63 -6.53
C ASP A 49 4.30 -2.98 -6.91
N ASP A 50 3.53 -3.92 -7.45
CA ASP A 50 3.98 -5.25 -7.86
C ASP A 50 3.30 -5.74 -9.15
N ALA A 51 3.53 -7.02 -9.51
CA ALA A 51 2.95 -7.65 -10.69
C ALA A 51 1.41 -7.58 -10.78
N ASN A 52 0.69 -7.29 -9.69
CA ASN A 52 -0.76 -7.07 -9.74
C ASN A 52 -1.12 -5.72 -10.37
N ALA A 53 -0.15 -4.83 -10.59
CA ALA A 53 -0.38 -3.51 -11.20
C ALA A 53 -1.04 -3.59 -12.58
N PHE A 54 -0.80 -4.66 -13.34
CA PHE A 54 -1.46 -4.87 -14.64
C PHE A 54 -2.99 -4.94 -14.51
N PHE A 55 -3.51 -5.45 -13.39
CA PHE A 55 -4.93 -5.66 -13.16
C PHE A 55 -5.57 -4.66 -12.20
N TYR A 56 -4.80 -3.96 -11.36
CA TYR A 56 -5.34 -2.98 -10.41
C TYR A 56 -5.11 -1.54 -10.85
N ASN A 57 -3.86 -1.10 -11.01
CA ASN A 57 -3.54 0.24 -11.48
C ASN A 57 -2.21 0.24 -12.27
N PRO A 58 -2.23 0.47 -13.61
CA PRO A 58 -1.03 0.36 -14.44
C PRO A 58 0.03 1.43 -14.18
N ALA A 59 -0.32 2.58 -13.56
CA ALA A 59 0.69 3.52 -13.05
C ALA A 59 1.64 2.87 -12.03
N GLY A 60 1.18 1.76 -11.42
CA GLY A 60 1.95 0.90 -10.56
C GLY A 60 3.25 0.36 -11.15
N VAL A 61 3.29 0.14 -12.47
CA VAL A 61 4.52 -0.29 -13.17
C VAL A 61 5.63 0.74 -13.04
N ALA A 62 5.28 2.03 -13.04
CA ALA A 62 6.22 3.09 -12.72
C ALA A 62 6.43 3.23 -11.20
N ALA A 63 5.37 3.14 -10.40
CA ALA A 63 5.46 3.32 -8.95
C ALA A 63 6.32 2.25 -8.24
N ALA A 64 6.42 1.05 -8.81
CA ALA A 64 7.23 -0.05 -8.28
C ALA A 64 8.70 0.37 -8.07
N GLU A 65 9.30 -0.16 -7.01
CA GLU A 65 10.68 0.17 -6.65
C GLU A 65 11.70 -0.77 -7.29
N LYS A 66 11.35 -2.05 -7.52
CA LYS A 66 12.27 -3.10 -7.98
C LYS A 66 11.76 -3.74 -9.27
N THR A 67 12.70 -4.23 -10.07
CA THR A 67 12.35 -5.12 -11.19
C THR A 67 11.92 -6.47 -10.61
N GLN A 68 10.78 -6.99 -11.09
CA GLN A 68 10.20 -8.25 -10.66
C GLN A 68 9.99 -9.16 -11.86
N LEU A 69 10.56 -10.36 -11.81
CA LEU A 69 10.31 -11.44 -12.76
C LEU A 69 9.56 -12.55 -12.02
N THR A 70 8.30 -12.75 -12.38
CA THR A 70 7.51 -13.90 -11.98
C THR A 70 7.68 -14.96 -13.06
N LEU A 71 8.38 -16.05 -12.72
CA LEU A 71 8.62 -17.19 -13.62
C LEU A 71 7.51 -18.22 -13.56
N LEU A 72 6.82 -18.29 -12.41
CA LEU A 72 5.69 -19.17 -12.22
C LEU A 72 4.82 -18.58 -11.14
N GLN A 73 3.51 -18.56 -11.37
CA GLN A 73 2.55 -18.46 -10.30
C GLN A 73 1.38 -19.37 -10.60
N LEU A 74 1.01 -20.15 -9.61
CA LEU A 74 -0.12 -21.06 -9.62
C LEU A 74 -1.06 -20.65 -8.49
N GLY A 75 -2.35 -20.78 -8.72
CA GLY A 75 -3.37 -20.42 -7.76
C GLY A 75 -4.53 -21.40 -7.81
N LEU A 76 -5.00 -21.84 -6.65
CA LEU A 76 -6.22 -22.64 -6.52
C LEU A 76 -7.19 -21.86 -5.64
N THR A 77 -8.38 -21.59 -6.17
CA THR A 77 -9.49 -20.94 -5.47
C THR A 77 -10.62 -21.94 -5.27
N ILE A 78 -11.15 -22.01 -4.05
CA ILE A 78 -12.25 -22.88 -3.67
C ILE A 78 -13.22 -22.08 -2.78
N GLY A 79 -14.52 -22.14 -3.09
CA GLY A 79 -15.58 -21.59 -2.25
C GLY A 79 -15.92 -22.48 -1.05
N ASP A 80 -16.36 -21.88 0.06
CA ASP A 80 -16.77 -22.62 1.27
C ASP A 80 -17.89 -23.62 0.97
N ASP A 81 -18.79 -23.27 0.05
CA ASP A 81 -19.93 -24.10 -0.35
C ASP A 81 -19.53 -25.36 -1.11
N LEU A 82 -18.35 -25.40 -1.75
CA LEU A 82 -17.84 -26.64 -2.35
C LEU A 82 -17.62 -27.71 -1.27
N LYS A 83 -17.02 -27.32 -0.14
CA LYS A 83 -16.78 -28.22 0.98
C LYS A 83 -18.11 -28.67 1.60
N LYS A 84 -19.04 -27.76 1.83
CA LYS A 84 -20.38 -28.10 2.36
C LYS A 84 -21.12 -29.08 1.46
N GLY A 85 -21.07 -28.86 0.14
CA GLY A 85 -21.66 -29.77 -0.84
C GLY A 85 -21.00 -31.14 -0.83
N TYR A 86 -19.68 -31.21 -0.76
CA TYR A 86 -18.93 -32.46 -0.66
C TYR A 86 -19.24 -33.23 0.63
N ASP A 87 -19.22 -32.55 1.78
CA ASP A 87 -19.52 -33.15 3.07
C ASP A 87 -20.96 -33.70 3.09
N TRP A 88 -21.94 -32.94 2.58
CA TRP A 88 -23.33 -33.41 2.45
C TRP A 88 -23.46 -34.60 1.49
N TYR A 89 -22.81 -34.56 0.32
CA TYR A 89 -22.84 -35.67 -0.64
C TYR A 89 -22.32 -36.95 0.00
N LYS A 90 -21.18 -36.86 0.71
CA LYS A 90 -20.56 -37.99 1.39
C LYS A 90 -21.45 -38.57 2.49
N ASP A 91 -22.11 -37.72 3.26
CA ASP A 91 -23.00 -38.15 4.35
C ASP A 91 -24.29 -38.81 3.84
N ASN A 92 -24.71 -38.51 2.60
CA ASN A 92 -25.95 -39.00 1.98
C ASN A 92 -25.70 -39.98 0.82
N GLN A 93 -24.45 -40.40 0.59
CA GLN A 93 -24.07 -41.19 -0.59
C GLN A 93 -24.87 -42.50 -0.69
N ASP A 94 -24.98 -43.26 0.40
CA ASP A 94 -25.71 -44.54 0.42
C ASP A 94 -27.21 -44.39 0.10
N ASP A 95 -27.77 -43.22 0.43
CA ASP A 95 -29.17 -42.90 0.16
C ASP A 95 -29.37 -42.37 -1.26
N LEU A 96 -28.40 -41.62 -1.80
CA LEU A 96 -28.41 -41.17 -3.19
C LEU A 96 -28.25 -42.35 -4.17
N ASP A 97 -27.40 -43.33 -3.84
CA ASP A 97 -27.17 -44.51 -4.68
C ASP A 97 -28.39 -45.44 -4.77
N LYS A 98 -29.33 -45.32 -3.81
CA LYS A 98 -30.58 -46.11 -3.75
C LYS A 98 -31.82 -45.25 -3.97
N MET A 99 -31.67 -44.06 -4.55
CA MET A 99 -32.75 -43.08 -4.62
C MET A 99 -33.99 -43.62 -5.35
N ASP A 100 -33.79 -44.41 -6.40
CA ASP A 100 -34.86 -45.05 -7.17
C ASP A 100 -35.62 -46.10 -6.34
N ASP A 101 -34.91 -46.88 -5.52
CA ASP A 101 -35.50 -47.90 -4.64
C ASP A 101 -36.13 -47.28 -3.38
N LEU A 102 -35.60 -46.15 -2.90
CA LEU A 102 -36.03 -45.48 -1.68
C LEU A 102 -37.42 -44.86 -1.81
N GLN A 103 -37.78 -44.41 -3.01
CA GLN A 103 -39.10 -43.85 -3.26
C GLN A 103 -40.22 -44.85 -2.94
N ASP A 104 -40.00 -46.13 -3.24
CA ASP A 104 -40.98 -47.21 -3.01
C ASP A 104 -40.77 -47.93 -1.67
N SER A 105 -39.53 -48.07 -1.19
CA SER A 105 -39.20 -48.84 0.01
C SER A 105 -39.32 -48.07 1.34
N ASP A 106 -39.03 -46.77 1.35
CA ASP A 106 -39.19 -45.89 2.53
C ASP A 106 -39.53 -44.45 2.08
N PRO A 107 -40.82 -44.17 1.78
CA PRO A 107 -41.26 -42.87 1.28
C PRO A 107 -40.98 -41.71 2.24
N ASP A 108 -40.94 -41.97 3.54
CA ASP A 108 -40.65 -40.95 4.54
C ASP A 108 -39.17 -40.54 4.51
N LYS A 109 -38.27 -41.51 4.30
CA LYS A 109 -36.85 -41.26 4.13
C LYS A 109 -36.55 -40.52 2.82
N TYR A 110 -37.21 -40.90 1.72
CA TYR A 110 -37.14 -40.17 0.46
C TYR A 110 -37.58 -38.70 0.61
N ASN A 111 -38.73 -38.46 1.25
CA ASN A 111 -39.23 -37.11 1.48
C ASN A 111 -38.31 -36.25 2.36
N ARG A 112 -37.63 -36.85 3.35
CA ARG A 112 -36.61 -36.14 4.16
C ARG A 112 -35.39 -35.77 3.31
N LEU A 113 -34.86 -36.71 2.53
CA LEU A 113 -33.73 -36.46 1.63
C LEU A 113 -34.04 -35.34 0.64
N MET A 114 -35.21 -35.38 0.00
CA MET A 114 -35.62 -34.34 -0.95
C MET A 114 -35.82 -32.97 -0.28
N ARG A 115 -36.32 -32.93 0.97
CA ARG A 115 -36.37 -31.68 1.75
C ARG A 115 -34.99 -31.17 2.09
N ASP A 116 -34.04 -32.04 2.40
CA ASP A 116 -32.67 -31.65 2.73
C ASP A 116 -31.93 -31.14 1.49
N VAL A 117 -32.12 -31.77 0.33
CA VAL A 117 -31.66 -31.25 -0.98
C VAL A 117 -32.26 -29.87 -1.23
N ALA A 118 -33.58 -29.71 -1.06
CA ALA A 118 -34.27 -28.46 -1.30
C ALA A 118 -33.96 -27.34 -0.30
N ASN A 119 -33.49 -27.66 0.91
CA ASN A 119 -33.20 -26.65 1.95
C ASN A 119 -31.71 -26.35 2.10
N THR A 120 -30.84 -27.30 1.73
CA THR A 120 -29.39 -27.24 1.92
C THR A 120 -28.70 -27.11 0.57
N ILE A 121 -28.90 -28.07 -0.32
CA ILE A 121 -28.13 -28.18 -1.58
C ILE A 121 -28.55 -27.13 -2.58
N SER A 122 -29.85 -26.84 -2.70
CA SER A 122 -30.43 -25.79 -3.56
C SER A 122 -30.00 -24.35 -3.26
N LYS A 123 -29.24 -24.14 -2.18
CA LYS A 123 -28.69 -22.84 -1.78
C LYS A 123 -27.19 -22.76 -2.01
N LEU A 124 -26.56 -23.86 -2.39
CA LEU A 124 -25.12 -23.90 -2.59
C LEU A 124 -24.75 -23.27 -3.92
N ARG A 125 -23.72 -22.44 -3.86
CA ARG A 125 -23.04 -21.91 -5.03
C ARG A 125 -21.60 -22.37 -5.02
N ILE A 126 -21.34 -23.45 -5.73
CA ILE A 126 -20.03 -24.08 -5.78
C ILE A 126 -19.14 -23.23 -6.70
N VAL A 127 -18.04 -22.72 -6.16
CA VAL A 127 -17.05 -21.95 -6.90
C VAL A 127 -15.70 -22.65 -6.81
N ALA A 128 -15.09 -22.89 -7.96
CA ALA A 128 -13.71 -23.35 -8.06
C ALA A 128 -13.00 -22.58 -9.17
N ALA A 129 -11.74 -22.21 -8.96
CA ALA A 129 -10.92 -21.63 -10.01
C ALA A 129 -9.47 -22.07 -9.90
N VAL A 130 -8.80 -22.21 -11.03
CA VAL A 130 -7.38 -22.53 -11.14
C VAL A 130 -6.71 -21.45 -11.97
N ASP A 131 -5.71 -20.80 -11.39
CA ASP A 131 -4.78 -19.95 -12.13
C ASP A 131 -3.73 -20.87 -12.75
N ALA A 132 -3.67 -20.89 -14.08
CA ALA A 132 -2.64 -21.60 -14.82
C ALA A 132 -1.27 -20.88 -14.66
N PRO A 133 -0.15 -21.54 -15.01
CA PRO A 133 1.18 -20.93 -14.95
C PRO A 133 1.21 -19.54 -15.58
N GLN A 134 1.34 -18.52 -14.75
CA GLN A 134 1.45 -17.14 -15.20
C GLN A 134 2.88 -16.63 -15.13
N PHE A 135 3.24 -15.84 -16.14
CA PHE A 135 4.58 -15.28 -16.33
C PHE A 135 4.46 -13.77 -16.42
N SER A 136 5.30 -13.03 -15.72
CA SER A 136 5.27 -11.57 -15.80
C SER A 136 6.62 -10.94 -15.54
N LEU A 137 6.94 -9.88 -16.27
CA LEU A 137 8.05 -8.99 -15.99
C LEU A 137 7.50 -7.60 -15.67
N LEU A 138 7.93 -7.03 -14.56
CA LEU A 138 7.71 -5.63 -14.22
C LEU A 138 9.08 -4.97 -14.06
N SER A 139 9.39 -4.00 -14.92
CA SER A 139 10.68 -3.32 -14.94
C SER A 139 10.50 -1.81 -14.77
N PRO A 140 10.62 -1.29 -13.54
CA PRO A 140 10.57 0.14 -13.30
C PRO A 140 11.88 0.79 -13.76
N ASN A 141 11.78 1.91 -14.48
CA ASN A 141 12.92 2.69 -14.94
C ASN A 141 12.63 4.20 -14.84
N HIS A 142 13.67 5.02 -14.76
CA HIS A 142 13.58 6.46 -14.50
C HIS A 142 12.87 7.26 -15.60
N LYS A 143 12.99 6.82 -16.87
CA LYS A 143 12.37 7.52 -18.02
C LYS A 143 11.06 6.87 -18.47
N LEU A 144 11.09 5.56 -18.68
CA LEU A 144 9.95 4.77 -19.13
C LEU A 144 10.02 3.40 -18.48
N SER A 145 9.08 3.15 -17.58
CA SER A 145 8.85 1.84 -16.97
C SER A 145 7.97 1.01 -17.89
N TYR A 146 8.22 -0.29 -17.93
CA TYR A 146 7.43 -1.22 -18.74
C TYR A 146 7.26 -2.54 -18.01
N GLY A 147 6.22 -3.25 -18.37
CA GLY A 147 6.00 -4.59 -17.91
C GLY A 147 4.95 -5.29 -18.76
N GLY A 148 4.86 -6.58 -18.59
CA GLY A 148 3.84 -7.38 -19.25
C GLY A 148 3.89 -8.81 -18.76
N GLY A 149 2.90 -9.58 -19.16
CA GLY A 149 2.83 -10.98 -18.78
C GLY A 149 1.85 -11.77 -19.60
N LEU A 150 1.80 -13.06 -19.31
CA LEU A 150 0.78 -13.97 -19.79
C LEU A 150 0.09 -14.56 -18.56
N PHE A 151 -1.23 -14.40 -18.52
CA PHE A 151 -2.07 -14.69 -17.38
C PHE A 151 -3.21 -15.57 -17.86
N ALA A 152 -3.45 -16.68 -17.18
CA ALA A 152 -4.53 -17.58 -17.55
C ALA A 152 -5.24 -18.12 -16.32
N GLN A 153 -6.57 -18.18 -16.38
CA GLN A 153 -7.41 -18.67 -15.28
C GLN A 153 -8.59 -19.44 -15.85
N ALA A 154 -8.88 -20.60 -15.28
CA ALA A 154 -10.12 -21.32 -15.49
C ALA A 154 -10.98 -21.20 -14.24
N ASN A 155 -12.24 -20.79 -14.37
CA ASN A 155 -13.20 -20.70 -13.27
C ASN A 155 -14.46 -21.50 -13.61
N VAL A 156 -14.98 -22.23 -12.63
CA VAL A 156 -16.21 -23.01 -12.72
C VAL A 156 -17.11 -22.59 -11.57
N ILE A 157 -18.34 -22.25 -11.90
CA ILE A 157 -19.39 -21.89 -10.96
C ILE A 157 -20.56 -22.82 -11.23
N VAL A 158 -20.98 -23.56 -10.22
CA VAL A 158 -22.17 -24.41 -10.28
C VAL A 158 -23.17 -23.87 -9.26
N ASN A 159 -24.33 -23.42 -9.74
CA ASN A 159 -25.46 -23.09 -8.87
C ASN A 159 -26.41 -24.27 -8.88
N VAL A 160 -26.80 -24.73 -7.69
CA VAL A 160 -27.91 -25.64 -7.56
C VAL A 160 -29.15 -24.81 -7.27
N ASN A 161 -30.18 -24.96 -8.08
CA ASN A 161 -31.46 -24.28 -7.89
C ASN A 161 -32.54 -25.28 -7.47
N SER A 162 -33.43 -24.85 -6.58
CA SER A 162 -34.66 -25.58 -6.28
C SER A 162 -35.59 -25.52 -7.51
N GLY A 163 -35.66 -26.61 -8.26
CA GLY A 163 -36.71 -26.80 -9.28
C GLY A 163 -38.05 -27.17 -8.63
N ILE A 164 -39.11 -27.20 -9.43
CA ILE A 164 -40.49 -27.47 -8.95
C ILE A 164 -40.66 -28.95 -8.52
N ILE A 165 -39.94 -29.87 -9.19
CA ILE A 165 -40.05 -31.33 -8.97
C ILE A 165 -38.66 -31.96 -8.82
N VAL A 166 -37.69 -31.53 -9.64
CA VAL A 166 -36.31 -32.04 -9.66
C VAL A 166 -35.35 -30.84 -9.51
N PRO A 167 -34.24 -30.95 -8.75
CA PRO A 167 -33.28 -29.86 -8.65
C PRO A 167 -32.64 -29.58 -10.02
N LEU A 168 -32.35 -28.31 -10.28
CA LEU A 168 -31.76 -27.84 -11.53
C LEU A 168 -30.33 -27.34 -11.28
N LEU A 169 -29.44 -27.56 -12.23
CA LEU A 169 -28.05 -27.12 -12.16
C LEU A 169 -27.78 -26.06 -13.22
N ASP A 170 -27.19 -24.95 -12.81
CA ASP A 170 -26.60 -23.96 -13.72
C ASP A 170 -25.08 -24.07 -13.64
N ILE A 171 -24.44 -24.38 -14.76
CA ILE A 171 -22.99 -24.49 -14.89
C ILE A 171 -22.49 -23.33 -15.73
N HIS A 172 -21.71 -22.47 -15.08
CA HIS A 172 -20.96 -21.41 -15.76
C HIS A 172 -19.48 -21.69 -15.62
N ALA A 173 -18.83 -22.08 -16.71
CA ALA A 173 -17.38 -22.25 -16.73
C ALA A 173 -16.76 -21.28 -17.73
N ARG A 174 -15.60 -20.72 -17.39
CA ARG A 174 -14.81 -19.92 -18.32
C ARG A 174 -13.33 -20.25 -18.19
N ALA A 175 -12.62 -20.15 -19.29
CA ALA A 175 -11.17 -20.19 -19.33
C ALA A 175 -10.67 -18.95 -20.07
N ASP A 176 -9.98 -18.08 -19.34
CA ASP A 176 -9.53 -16.80 -19.83
C ASP A 176 -8.01 -16.78 -19.95
N VAL A 177 -7.51 -16.21 -21.04
CA VAL A 177 -6.10 -15.94 -21.28
C VAL A 177 -5.94 -14.46 -21.61
N VAL A 178 -5.11 -13.76 -20.85
CA VAL A 178 -4.84 -12.33 -21.02
C VAL A 178 -3.35 -12.05 -21.09
N ALA A 179 -2.99 -11.21 -22.06
CA ALA A 179 -1.66 -10.68 -22.23
C ALA A 179 -1.69 -9.14 -22.12
N PRO A 180 -1.50 -8.57 -20.92
CA PRO A 180 -1.35 -7.14 -20.76
C PRO A 180 0.10 -6.72 -21.04
N VAL A 181 0.25 -5.56 -21.68
CA VAL A 181 1.54 -4.87 -21.82
C VAL A 181 1.34 -3.47 -21.26
N ALA A 182 2.03 -3.15 -20.17
CA ALA A 182 1.88 -1.90 -19.46
C ALA A 182 3.12 -1.03 -19.60
N PHE A 183 2.89 0.26 -19.81
CA PHE A 183 3.90 1.31 -19.85
C PHE A 183 3.58 2.33 -18.77
N GLY A 184 4.61 2.84 -18.10
CA GLY A 184 4.48 3.81 -17.04
C GLY A 184 5.56 4.88 -17.09
N MET A 185 5.19 6.12 -16.79
CA MET A 185 6.10 7.26 -16.75
C MET A 185 5.96 8.01 -15.44
N LYS A 186 7.04 8.66 -15.01
CA LYS A 186 7.06 9.53 -13.83
C LYS A 186 7.24 10.99 -14.24
N PHE A 187 6.48 11.87 -13.60
CA PHE A 187 6.48 13.31 -13.76
C PHE A 187 6.55 13.99 -12.37
N MET A 188 6.70 15.32 -12.36
CA MET A 188 6.71 16.13 -11.13
C MET A 188 7.73 15.63 -10.09
N ASP A 189 9.00 15.58 -10.46
CA ASP A 189 10.09 15.08 -9.60
C ASP A 189 9.80 13.70 -9.00
N GLN A 190 9.23 12.82 -9.82
CA GLN A 190 8.86 11.44 -9.48
C GLN A 190 7.67 11.30 -8.51
N ARG A 191 6.93 12.37 -8.23
CA ARG A 191 5.72 12.31 -7.42
C ARG A 191 4.49 11.80 -8.18
N LEU A 192 4.41 12.08 -9.47
CA LEU A 192 3.27 11.66 -10.30
C LEU A 192 3.69 10.49 -11.19
N ALA A 193 3.10 9.32 -10.98
CA ALA A 193 3.20 8.18 -11.88
C ALA A 193 1.93 8.07 -12.73
N VAL A 194 2.08 7.91 -14.04
CA VAL A 194 0.98 7.68 -14.99
C VAL A 194 1.29 6.40 -15.75
N GLY A 195 0.27 5.58 -16.00
CA GLY A 195 0.43 4.33 -16.74
C GLY A 195 -0.74 4.02 -17.66
N VAL A 196 -0.43 3.24 -18.68
CA VAL A 196 -1.36 2.70 -19.69
C VAL A 196 -1.05 1.23 -19.89
N ALA A 197 -2.07 0.39 -20.01
CA ALA A 197 -1.96 -1.04 -20.19
C ALA A 197 -2.99 -1.55 -21.22
N PRO A 198 -2.65 -1.56 -22.52
CA PRO A 198 -3.37 -2.41 -23.46
C PRO A 198 -3.31 -3.88 -23.03
N LYS A 199 -4.41 -4.61 -23.22
CA LYS A 199 -4.55 -6.03 -22.91
C LYS A 199 -5.31 -6.74 -24.01
N LEU A 200 -4.78 -7.88 -24.44
CA LEU A 200 -5.47 -8.83 -25.31
C LEU A 200 -6.13 -9.90 -24.44
N LEU A 201 -7.39 -10.20 -24.70
CA LEU A 201 -8.18 -11.20 -23.99
C LEU A 201 -8.67 -12.26 -24.98
N LYS A 202 -8.48 -13.52 -24.63
CA LYS A 202 -9.22 -14.65 -25.18
C LYS A 202 -10.00 -15.32 -24.06
N ARG A 203 -11.26 -15.64 -24.33
CA ARG A 203 -12.18 -16.28 -23.38
C ARG A 203 -12.80 -17.50 -24.02
N ILE A 204 -12.75 -18.64 -23.36
CA ILE A 204 -13.62 -19.78 -23.64
C ILE A 204 -14.72 -19.72 -22.59
N ARG A 205 -15.98 -19.80 -23.02
CA ARG A 205 -17.15 -19.76 -22.15
C ARG A 205 -17.99 -21.02 -22.38
N ILE A 206 -18.46 -21.59 -21.28
CA ILE A 206 -19.49 -22.62 -21.19
C ILE A 206 -20.57 -22.03 -20.30
N ASP A 207 -21.79 -21.97 -20.80
CA ASP A 207 -22.92 -21.42 -20.08
C ASP A 207 -24.14 -22.30 -20.31
N GLU A 208 -24.29 -23.27 -19.42
CA GLU A 208 -25.40 -24.22 -19.45
C GLU A 208 -26.31 -23.90 -18.26
N THR A 209 -27.58 -23.63 -18.55
CA THR A 209 -28.56 -23.26 -17.54
C THR A 209 -29.66 -24.29 -17.48
N ARG A 210 -30.19 -24.52 -16.27
CA ARG A 210 -31.34 -25.38 -16.01
C ARG A 210 -31.15 -26.84 -16.47
N LEU A 211 -29.95 -27.39 -16.30
CA LEU A 211 -29.70 -28.82 -16.54
C LEU A 211 -30.38 -29.67 -15.46
N THR A 212 -31.07 -30.72 -15.89
CA THR A 212 -31.54 -31.78 -14.99
C THR A 212 -30.45 -32.84 -14.79
N PHE A 213 -30.54 -33.63 -13.72
CA PHE A 213 -29.57 -34.72 -13.47
C PHE A 213 -29.55 -35.76 -14.59
N LEU A 214 -30.68 -36.04 -15.24
CA LEU A 214 -30.76 -36.94 -16.40
C LEU A 214 -30.01 -36.40 -17.63
N GLU A 215 -29.99 -35.07 -17.82
CA GLU A 215 -29.25 -34.42 -18.92
C GLU A 215 -27.75 -34.31 -18.64
N MET A 216 -27.28 -34.61 -17.41
CA MET A 216 -25.85 -34.69 -17.11
C MET A 216 -25.21 -36.01 -17.56
N GLU A 217 -26.01 -37.07 -17.73
CA GLU A 217 -25.49 -38.39 -18.12
C GLU A 217 -25.00 -38.41 -19.58
N ASP A 218 -25.65 -37.64 -20.45
CA ASP A 218 -25.31 -37.43 -21.86
C ASP A 218 -24.79 -35.99 -22.12
N PHE A 219 -23.95 -35.46 -21.22
CA PHE A 219 -23.55 -34.05 -21.25
C PHE A 219 -22.53 -33.72 -22.35
N ASP A 220 -23.01 -33.16 -23.47
CA ASP A 220 -22.15 -32.56 -24.49
C ASP A 220 -21.94 -31.05 -24.24
N ILE A 221 -20.68 -30.65 -24.10
CA ILE A 221 -20.30 -29.30 -23.64
C ILE A 221 -20.21 -28.37 -24.84
N THR A 222 -21.13 -27.41 -24.95
CA THR A 222 -20.99 -26.36 -25.97
C THR A 222 -20.07 -25.26 -25.49
N THR A 223 -18.94 -25.07 -26.19
CA THR A 223 -17.96 -24.03 -25.87
C THR A 223 -18.03 -22.87 -26.85
N GLN A 224 -18.05 -21.63 -26.36
CA GLN A 224 -17.91 -20.45 -27.20
C GLN A 224 -16.56 -19.78 -26.98
N MET A 225 -15.85 -19.50 -28.07
CA MET A 225 -14.60 -18.76 -28.02
C MET A 225 -14.83 -17.29 -28.35
N GLY A 226 -14.37 -16.41 -27.47
CA GLY A 226 -14.41 -14.97 -27.60
C GLY A 226 -13.01 -14.36 -27.61
N SER A 227 -12.87 -13.24 -28.32
CA SER A 227 -11.66 -12.42 -28.27
C SER A 227 -12.00 -10.95 -28.09
N GLY A 228 -11.17 -10.23 -27.33
CA GLY A 228 -11.37 -8.82 -27.04
C GLY A 228 -10.07 -8.07 -26.82
N PHE A 229 -10.13 -6.75 -27.00
CA PHE A 229 -9.03 -5.83 -26.76
C PHE A 229 -9.48 -4.74 -25.79
N GLY A 230 -8.76 -4.62 -24.67
CA GLY A 230 -9.01 -3.61 -23.66
C GLY A 230 -7.81 -2.71 -23.43
N VAL A 231 -8.04 -1.55 -22.84
CA VAL A 231 -7.00 -0.64 -22.39
C VAL A 231 -7.32 -0.19 -20.97
N ASP A 232 -6.38 -0.31 -20.06
CA ASP A 232 -6.49 0.25 -18.72
C ASP A 232 -5.58 1.47 -18.60
N LEU A 233 -6.04 2.50 -17.90
CA LEU A 233 -5.29 3.72 -17.59
C LEU A 233 -5.18 3.89 -16.08
N GLY A 234 -4.10 4.54 -15.64
CA GLY A 234 -3.80 4.64 -14.22
C GLY A 234 -2.98 5.87 -13.89
N VAL A 235 -3.20 6.39 -12.69
CA VAL A 235 -2.41 7.46 -12.08
C VAL A 235 -2.18 7.13 -10.61
N ILE A 236 -0.97 7.39 -10.11
CA ILE A 236 -0.62 7.37 -8.69
C ILE A 236 0.16 8.64 -8.38
N TYR A 237 -0.31 9.42 -7.41
CA TYR A 237 0.33 10.63 -6.95
C TYR A 237 0.81 10.46 -5.51
N LYS A 238 2.12 10.65 -5.31
CA LYS A 238 2.79 10.62 -4.01
C LYS A 238 2.62 11.98 -3.32
N LEU A 239 1.60 12.07 -2.47
CA LEU A 239 1.25 13.28 -1.72
C LEU A 239 2.32 13.62 -0.67
N THR A 240 2.84 12.59 0.01
CA THR A 240 3.97 12.70 0.95
C THR A 240 4.88 11.47 0.84
N ASN A 241 5.99 11.41 1.58
CA ASN A 241 6.83 10.19 1.62
C ASN A 241 6.12 8.95 2.21
N LYS A 242 4.96 9.14 2.85
CA LYS A 242 4.16 8.09 3.46
C LYS A 242 2.80 7.90 2.80
N MET A 243 2.33 8.84 1.96
CA MET A 243 0.98 8.84 1.41
C MET A 243 0.97 8.85 -0.10
N ASN A 244 0.20 7.92 -0.68
CA ASN A 244 -0.13 7.93 -2.09
C ASN A 244 -1.65 8.04 -2.27
N VAL A 245 -2.06 8.73 -3.32
CA VAL A 245 -3.43 8.70 -3.83
C VAL A 245 -3.38 8.13 -5.24
N GLY A 246 -4.37 7.33 -5.63
CA GLY A 246 -4.38 6.64 -6.91
C GLY A 246 -5.75 6.66 -7.54
N ALA A 247 -5.77 6.63 -8.87
CA ALA A 247 -6.97 6.42 -9.66
C ALA A 247 -6.65 5.45 -10.81
N ALA A 248 -7.56 4.53 -11.09
CA ALA A 248 -7.44 3.57 -12.18
C ALA A 248 -8.73 3.54 -12.98
N TRP A 249 -8.62 3.80 -14.28
CA TRP A 249 -9.70 3.67 -15.24
C TRP A 249 -9.52 2.35 -15.99
N LYS A 250 -10.44 1.43 -15.75
CA LYS A 250 -10.50 0.10 -16.34
C LYS A 250 -11.34 0.05 -17.60
N ASP A 251 -10.87 -0.69 -18.59
CA ASP A 251 -11.55 -0.93 -19.87
C ASP A 251 -11.94 0.40 -20.55
N ALA A 252 -10.97 1.31 -20.62
CA ALA A 252 -11.01 2.63 -21.23
C ALA A 252 -10.88 2.55 -22.76
N THR A 253 -11.87 1.96 -23.43
CA THR A 253 -11.93 1.88 -24.91
C THR A 253 -12.73 3.04 -25.51
N PHE A 254 -12.45 3.35 -26.79
CA PHE A 254 -13.13 4.38 -27.56
C PHE A 254 -14.22 3.75 -28.47
N PRO A 255 -15.40 4.36 -28.65
CA PRO A 255 -15.84 5.66 -28.15
C PRO A 255 -16.01 5.69 -26.63
N LEU A 256 -15.63 6.82 -26.02
CA LEU A 256 -15.42 7.04 -24.58
C LEU A 256 -16.47 6.31 -23.71
N LEU A 257 -16.02 5.40 -22.83
CA LEU A 257 -16.81 4.58 -21.89
C LEU A 257 -17.51 3.32 -22.45
N ALA A 258 -17.32 2.98 -23.74
CA ALA A 258 -17.98 1.80 -24.33
C ALA A 258 -17.55 0.45 -23.72
N GLY A 259 -16.40 0.38 -23.06
CA GLY A 259 -15.91 -0.84 -22.44
C GLY A 259 -15.29 -1.83 -23.44
N THR A 260 -14.64 -2.88 -22.93
CA THR A 260 -13.96 -3.86 -23.80
C THR A 260 -15.00 -4.72 -24.52
N GLU A 261 -15.04 -4.66 -25.85
CA GLU A 261 -15.89 -5.53 -26.67
C GLU A 261 -15.23 -6.91 -26.83
N ILE A 262 -16.02 -7.95 -26.61
CA ILE A 262 -15.64 -9.35 -26.82
C ILE A 262 -16.59 -9.93 -27.87
N THR A 263 -16.04 -10.41 -28.97
CA THR A 263 -16.81 -11.05 -30.03
C THR A 263 -16.71 -12.55 -29.90
N TYR A 264 -17.85 -13.22 -29.73
CA TYR A 264 -17.99 -14.67 -29.69
C TYR A 264 -18.39 -15.20 -31.07
N GLY A 265 -17.75 -16.29 -31.49
CA GLY A 265 -18.11 -17.02 -32.71
C GLY A 265 -19.47 -17.72 -32.60
N ALA A 266 -20.09 -18.00 -33.74
CA ALA A 266 -21.24 -18.89 -33.79
C ALA A 266 -20.77 -20.35 -33.63
N GLU A 267 -21.48 -21.13 -32.83
CA GLU A 267 -21.13 -22.52 -32.53
C GLU A 267 -22.37 -23.41 -32.65
N TRP A 268 -22.19 -24.65 -33.11
CA TRP A 268 -23.27 -25.63 -33.12
C TRP A 268 -23.35 -26.31 -31.75
N GLN A 269 -24.55 -26.36 -31.20
CA GLN A 269 -24.88 -27.15 -30.03
C GLN A 269 -25.54 -28.45 -30.48
N ASP A 270 -24.90 -29.56 -30.15
CA ASP A 270 -25.41 -30.89 -30.47
C ASP A 270 -26.71 -31.21 -29.71
N ALA A 271 -27.47 -32.15 -30.24
CA ALA A 271 -28.74 -32.56 -29.67
C ALA A 271 -28.51 -33.27 -28.31
N LYS A 272 -29.11 -32.74 -27.24
CA LYS A 272 -29.01 -33.27 -25.88
C LYS A 272 -29.83 -34.55 -25.64
N SER A 273 -30.66 -34.95 -26.60
CA SER A 273 -31.52 -36.15 -26.54
C SER A 273 -32.05 -36.49 -27.94
N THR A 274 -32.49 -37.74 -28.14
CA THR A 274 -33.15 -38.24 -29.36
C THR A 274 -34.38 -37.44 -29.81
N SER A 275 -34.92 -36.58 -28.94
CA SER A 275 -36.07 -35.70 -29.20
C SER A 275 -35.71 -34.23 -29.42
N THR A 276 -34.43 -33.87 -29.39
CA THR A 276 -33.95 -32.50 -29.63
C THR A 276 -33.16 -32.42 -30.92
N THR A 277 -33.21 -31.29 -31.61
CA THR A 277 -32.42 -31.05 -32.84
C THR A 277 -31.17 -30.23 -32.51
N PRO A 278 -30.06 -30.41 -33.24
CA PRO A 278 -28.91 -29.53 -33.13
C PRO A 278 -29.34 -28.08 -33.34
N THR A 279 -28.82 -27.16 -32.51
CA THR A 279 -29.17 -25.74 -32.58
C THR A 279 -27.93 -24.90 -32.83
N LEU A 280 -28.04 -23.86 -33.66
CA LEU A 280 -26.96 -22.91 -33.87
C LEU A 280 -27.03 -21.85 -32.77
N ILE A 281 -25.98 -21.76 -31.95
CA ILE A 281 -25.80 -20.62 -31.05
C ILE A 281 -25.20 -19.48 -31.88
N PRO A 282 -25.93 -18.38 -32.12
CA PRO A 282 -25.42 -17.29 -32.94
C PRO A 282 -24.24 -16.61 -32.25
N GLY A 283 -23.25 -16.21 -33.05
CA GLY A 283 -22.19 -15.34 -32.58
C GLY A 283 -22.76 -13.99 -32.14
N TYR A 284 -22.22 -13.44 -31.07
CA TYR A 284 -22.65 -12.16 -30.53
C TYR A 284 -21.47 -11.38 -29.94
N THR A 285 -21.64 -10.07 -29.82
CA THR A 285 -20.66 -9.21 -29.16
C THR A 285 -21.17 -8.84 -27.78
N ALA A 286 -20.34 -9.10 -26.77
CA ALA A 286 -20.58 -8.73 -25.39
C ALA A 286 -19.63 -7.60 -24.97
N ARG A 287 -20.00 -6.85 -23.94
CA ARG A 287 -19.21 -5.71 -23.44
C ARG A 287 -18.85 -5.88 -21.97
N ILE A 288 -17.57 -5.73 -21.66
CA ILE A 288 -17.09 -5.53 -20.30
C ILE A 288 -17.24 -4.04 -19.97
N PRO A 289 -18.04 -3.65 -18.95
CA PRO A 289 -18.27 -2.26 -18.63
C PRO A 289 -17.00 -1.57 -18.09
N SER A 290 -16.77 -0.35 -18.56
CA SER A 290 -15.67 0.50 -18.08
C SER A 290 -15.89 0.92 -16.63
N SER A 291 -14.85 0.94 -15.78
CA SER A 291 -15.00 1.36 -14.37
C SER A 291 -13.87 2.26 -13.90
N LEU A 292 -14.18 3.19 -13.01
CA LEU A 292 -13.20 4.08 -12.37
C LEU A 292 -13.06 3.71 -10.90
N ASN A 293 -11.84 3.36 -10.50
CA ASN A 293 -11.48 3.08 -9.10
C ASN A 293 -10.59 4.19 -8.57
N VAL A 294 -10.76 4.54 -7.30
CA VAL A 294 -9.93 5.54 -6.62
C VAL A 294 -9.47 4.98 -5.28
N GLY A 295 -8.30 5.39 -4.82
CA GLY A 295 -7.74 4.88 -3.58
C GLY A 295 -6.72 5.79 -2.92
N VAL A 296 -6.44 5.49 -1.66
CA VAL A 296 -5.42 6.14 -0.83
C VAL A 296 -4.64 5.06 -0.08
N SER A 297 -3.32 5.22 0.02
CA SER A 297 -2.49 4.39 0.88
C SER A 297 -1.64 5.24 1.83
N TYR A 298 -1.42 4.71 3.03
CA TYR A 298 -0.62 5.33 4.09
C TYR A 298 0.37 4.32 4.66
N ARG A 299 1.67 4.54 4.43
CA ARG A 299 2.77 3.76 4.98
C ARG A 299 3.28 4.41 6.26
N MET A 300 2.83 3.92 7.42
CA MET A 300 3.20 4.49 8.72
C MET A 300 4.69 4.32 9.03
N ASN A 301 5.21 3.11 8.78
CA ASN A 301 6.60 2.71 8.96
C ASN A 301 6.91 1.51 8.02
N LYS A 302 8.07 0.84 8.19
CA LYS A 302 8.39 -0.36 7.39
C LYS A 302 7.48 -1.56 7.71
N LEU A 303 6.85 -1.57 8.88
CA LEU A 303 6.01 -2.65 9.38
C LEU A 303 4.57 -2.56 8.87
N LEU A 304 4.01 -1.35 8.76
CA LEU A 304 2.58 -1.09 8.55
C LEU A 304 2.31 -0.27 7.30
N LEU A 305 1.43 -0.78 6.46
CA LEU A 305 0.83 -0.09 5.31
C LEU A 305 -0.69 -0.23 5.39
N PHE A 306 -1.39 0.90 5.36
CA PHE A 306 -2.85 0.97 5.27
C PHE A 306 -3.27 1.38 3.86
N SER A 307 -4.43 0.90 3.42
CA SER A 307 -5.00 1.20 2.11
C SER A 307 -6.52 1.29 2.20
N PHE A 308 -7.10 2.20 1.44
CA PHE A 308 -8.54 2.39 1.33
C PHE A 308 -8.90 2.77 -0.10
N ASP A 309 -9.82 2.03 -0.69
CA ASP A 309 -10.24 2.19 -2.07
C ASP A 309 -11.78 2.24 -2.18
N ILE A 310 -12.25 2.96 -3.20
CA ILE A 310 -13.64 2.96 -3.64
C ILE A 310 -13.65 2.51 -5.10
N TYR A 311 -14.36 1.41 -5.37
CA TYR A 311 -14.45 0.81 -6.70
C TYR A 311 -15.69 1.27 -7.46
N ASP A 312 -15.57 1.32 -8.79
CA ASP A 312 -16.65 1.69 -9.72
C ASP A 312 -17.41 2.96 -9.31
N VAL A 313 -16.68 4.08 -9.25
CA VAL A 313 -17.22 5.42 -8.95
C VAL A 313 -18.29 5.82 -9.97
N TRP A 314 -18.16 5.40 -11.23
CA TRP A 314 -19.13 5.66 -12.31
C TRP A 314 -20.39 4.80 -12.24
N ARG A 315 -20.43 3.78 -11.37
CA ARG A 315 -21.60 2.90 -11.16
C ARG A 315 -21.98 2.09 -12.41
N THR A 316 -21.02 1.79 -13.27
CA THR A 316 -21.29 1.07 -14.51
C THR A 316 -21.58 -0.40 -14.27
N LYS A 317 -21.11 -0.98 -13.16
CA LYS A 317 -21.26 -2.42 -12.85
C LYS A 317 -22.56 -2.75 -12.10
N ASN A 318 -23.29 -1.77 -11.59
CA ASN A 318 -24.53 -2.02 -10.86
C ASN A 318 -25.62 -2.56 -11.81
N LYS A 319 -26.22 -3.70 -11.44
CA LYS A 319 -27.33 -4.36 -12.16
C LYS A 319 -28.70 -3.68 -11.95
N VAL A 320 -28.79 -2.70 -11.04
CA VAL A 320 -30.07 -2.06 -10.68
C VAL A 320 -29.96 -0.56 -10.83
N VAL A 321 -30.90 0.01 -11.61
CA VAL A 321 -31.06 1.45 -11.88
C VAL A 321 -31.24 2.28 -10.59
N TRP A 322 -31.61 1.64 -9.47
CA TRP A 322 -31.96 2.29 -8.19
C TRP A 322 -31.10 1.84 -6.98
N GLY A 323 -30.14 0.92 -7.15
CA GLY A 323 -29.27 0.44 -6.06
C GLY A 323 -28.14 1.43 -5.76
N THR A 324 -28.34 2.32 -4.78
CA THR A 324 -27.46 3.46 -4.45
C THR A 324 -26.44 3.17 -3.33
N THR A 325 -26.19 1.90 -2.99
CA THR A 325 -25.37 1.56 -1.82
C THR A 325 -23.88 1.77 -2.07
N LEU A 326 -23.25 2.57 -1.20
CA LEU A 326 -21.80 2.80 -1.20
C LEU A 326 -21.03 1.58 -0.65
N TRP A 327 -21.64 0.82 0.24
CA TRP A 327 -20.98 -0.26 1.00
C TRP A 327 -20.31 -1.34 0.14
N PRO A 328 -20.96 -1.91 -0.91
CA PRO A 328 -20.32 -2.93 -1.75
C PRO A 328 -19.13 -2.41 -2.58
N LYS A 329 -18.84 -1.11 -2.53
CA LYS A 329 -17.75 -0.46 -3.26
C LYS A 329 -16.55 -0.14 -2.38
N ILE A 330 -16.69 -0.29 -1.07
CA ILE A 330 -15.64 0.05 -0.11
C ILE A 330 -14.71 -1.15 0.04
N HIS A 331 -13.42 -0.84 -0.06
CA HIS A 331 -12.34 -1.79 0.14
C HIS A 331 -11.31 -1.16 1.08
N ALA A 332 -10.89 -1.87 2.12
CA ALA A 332 -9.88 -1.38 3.05
C ALA A 332 -8.92 -2.50 3.44
N GLY A 333 -7.66 -2.18 3.66
CA GLY A 333 -6.64 -3.19 3.94
C GLY A 333 -5.47 -2.68 4.78
N CYS A 334 -4.86 -3.60 5.50
CA CYS A 334 -3.64 -3.40 6.26
C CYS A 334 -2.64 -4.51 5.93
N GLU A 335 -1.39 -4.15 5.67
CA GLU A 335 -0.26 -5.06 5.50
C GLU A 335 0.71 -4.91 6.67
N LEU A 336 1.07 -6.06 7.25
CA LEU A 336 1.92 -6.24 8.43
C LEU A 336 3.16 -7.05 8.05
N ASN A 337 4.33 -6.40 8.01
CA ASN A 337 5.61 -7.05 7.74
C ASN A 337 6.23 -7.61 9.04
N LEU A 338 5.70 -8.74 9.55
CA LEU A 338 6.11 -9.35 10.82
C LEU A 338 7.59 -9.75 10.84
N PHE A 339 8.03 -10.53 9.84
CA PHE A 339 9.41 -11.00 9.69
C PHE A 339 9.84 -10.90 8.22
N ASN A 340 11.14 -10.99 7.94
CA ASN A 340 11.64 -10.98 6.55
C ASN A 340 11.03 -12.09 5.67
N PHE A 341 10.66 -13.21 6.29
CA PHE A 341 10.05 -14.36 5.62
C PHE A 341 8.52 -14.46 5.77
N LEU A 342 7.88 -13.65 6.64
CA LEU A 342 6.45 -13.77 6.92
C LEU A 342 5.77 -12.41 6.86
N ARG A 343 4.72 -12.32 6.04
CA ARG A 343 3.88 -11.12 5.91
C ARG A 343 2.43 -11.49 6.18
N GLY A 344 1.77 -10.71 7.02
CA GLY A 344 0.34 -10.86 7.32
C GLY A 344 -0.46 -9.72 6.72
N ARG A 345 -1.70 -9.99 6.31
CA ARG A 345 -2.63 -9.00 5.77
C ARG A 345 -4.03 -9.25 6.29
N VAL A 346 -4.72 -8.14 6.55
CA VAL A 346 -6.13 -8.13 6.94
C VAL A 346 -6.83 -6.99 6.20
N GLY A 347 -8.13 -7.12 6.00
CA GLY A 347 -8.89 -6.10 5.28
C GLY A 347 -10.39 -6.29 5.38
N ILE A 348 -11.10 -5.46 4.62
CA ILE A 348 -12.54 -5.46 4.45
C ILE A 348 -12.81 -5.34 2.95
N ASN A 349 -13.51 -6.31 2.38
CA ASN A 349 -13.97 -6.36 0.99
C ASN A 349 -15.49 -6.26 0.98
N GLN A 350 -16.05 -5.17 0.47
CA GLN A 350 -17.51 -5.02 0.29
C GLN A 350 -18.33 -5.19 1.58
N GLY A 351 -17.73 -4.95 2.74
CA GLY A 351 -18.34 -5.13 4.07
C GLY A 351 -17.92 -6.42 4.80
N TYR A 352 -17.25 -7.36 4.13
CA TYR A 352 -16.78 -8.61 4.74
C TYR A 352 -15.30 -8.58 5.09
N PRO A 353 -14.88 -9.17 6.22
CA PRO A 353 -13.47 -9.23 6.58
C PRO A 353 -12.68 -10.15 5.63
N THR A 354 -11.45 -9.75 5.35
CA THR A 354 -10.48 -10.54 4.59
C THR A 354 -9.23 -10.76 5.42
N PHE A 355 -8.55 -11.88 5.18
CA PHE A 355 -7.25 -12.14 5.77
C PHE A 355 -6.37 -12.93 4.83
N GLY A 356 -5.07 -12.82 5.01
CA GLY A 356 -4.11 -13.62 4.27
C GLY A 356 -2.70 -13.50 4.81
N PHE A 357 -1.84 -14.39 4.36
CA PHE A 357 -0.43 -14.40 4.73
C PHE A 357 0.43 -14.85 3.56
N ASP A 358 1.67 -14.39 3.52
CA ASP A 358 2.70 -14.92 2.64
C ASP A 358 3.87 -15.44 3.46
N VAL A 359 4.34 -16.62 3.09
CA VAL A 359 5.61 -17.19 3.55
C VAL A 359 6.61 -17.10 2.40
N ASN A 360 7.61 -16.24 2.53
CA ASN A 360 8.71 -16.09 1.59
C ASN A 360 9.82 -17.08 1.94
N LEU A 361 9.96 -18.14 1.15
CA LEU A 361 11.14 -19.01 1.14
C LEU A 361 12.15 -18.46 0.12
N TRP A 362 13.35 -19.06 0.04
CA TRP A 362 14.45 -18.52 -0.77
C TRP A 362 14.10 -18.26 -2.26
N LEU A 363 13.24 -19.11 -2.85
CA LEU A 363 12.83 -19.06 -4.26
C LEU A 363 11.32 -19.12 -4.46
N PHE A 364 10.58 -19.55 -3.44
CA PHE A 364 9.13 -19.76 -3.51
C PHE A 364 8.41 -18.91 -2.48
N HIS A 365 7.30 -18.32 -2.88
CA HIS A 365 6.35 -17.66 -2.01
C HIS A 365 5.11 -18.53 -1.92
N ILE A 366 4.78 -18.96 -0.69
CA ILE A 366 3.52 -19.64 -0.40
C ILE A 366 2.57 -18.57 0.10
N GLU A 367 1.45 -18.39 -0.60
CA GLU A 367 0.51 -17.31 -0.37
C GLU A 367 -0.87 -17.91 -0.06
N TYR A 368 -1.57 -17.35 0.93
CA TYR A 368 -2.93 -17.75 1.25
C TYR A 368 -3.81 -16.52 1.51
N ALA A 369 -5.04 -16.55 1.03
CA ALA A 369 -6.04 -15.50 1.27
C ALA A 369 -7.43 -16.09 1.42
N ARG A 370 -8.24 -15.51 2.31
CA ARG A 370 -9.67 -15.75 2.43
C ARG A 370 -10.41 -14.41 2.33
N TRP A 371 -11.47 -14.39 1.54
CA TRP A 371 -12.34 -13.22 1.37
C TRP A 371 -13.78 -13.68 1.13
N ALA A 372 -14.71 -12.72 1.17
CA ALA A 372 -16.06 -12.90 0.66
C ALA A 372 -16.40 -11.80 -0.35
N ASP A 373 -17.13 -12.16 -1.40
CA ASP A 373 -17.75 -11.22 -2.33
C ASP A 373 -19.25 -11.07 -1.98
N GLU A 374 -19.78 -9.84 -2.06
CA GLU A 374 -21.22 -9.59 -1.92
C GLU A 374 -21.93 -9.95 -3.23
N ARG A 375 -22.91 -10.85 -3.16
CA ARG A 375 -23.72 -11.28 -4.30
C ARG A 375 -25.15 -10.77 -4.23
N GLY A 376 -25.60 -10.37 -3.06
CA GLY A 376 -26.93 -9.82 -2.85
C GLY A 376 -27.02 -8.36 -3.27
N PHE A 377 -28.20 -7.78 -3.08
CA PHE A 377 -28.48 -6.41 -3.49
C PHE A 377 -27.97 -5.37 -2.49
N TYR A 378 -27.89 -5.76 -1.22
CA TYR A 378 -27.44 -4.94 -0.11
C TYR A 378 -26.20 -5.53 0.53
N ALA A 379 -25.43 -4.72 1.24
CA ALA A 379 -24.29 -5.24 2.00
C ALA A 379 -24.79 -6.14 3.13
N GLY A 380 -24.23 -7.34 3.24
CA GLY A 380 -24.62 -8.34 4.23
C GLY A 380 -25.73 -9.29 3.75
N ASP A 381 -26.14 -9.22 2.48
CA ASP A 381 -27.29 -9.96 1.97
C ASP A 381 -26.92 -11.40 1.57
N LEU A 382 -25.91 -11.56 0.69
CA LEU A 382 -25.42 -12.88 0.29
C LEU A 382 -23.89 -12.89 0.16
N ALA A 383 -23.23 -13.40 1.19
CA ALA A 383 -21.79 -13.56 1.24
C ALA A 383 -21.32 -14.83 0.51
N GLU A 384 -20.47 -14.69 -0.50
CA GLU A 384 -19.80 -15.81 -1.16
C GLU A 384 -18.36 -15.92 -0.63
N TRP A 385 -18.14 -16.78 0.38
CA TRP A 385 -16.83 -17.00 0.98
C TRP A 385 -15.94 -17.89 0.11
N GLN A 386 -14.70 -17.45 -0.07
CA GLN A 386 -13.71 -18.13 -0.89
C GLN A 386 -12.34 -18.16 -0.22
N HIS A 387 -11.62 -19.23 -0.51
CA HIS A 387 -10.24 -19.46 -0.14
C HIS A 387 -9.38 -19.51 -1.40
N LYS A 388 -8.19 -18.93 -1.34
CA LYS A 388 -7.17 -19.10 -2.37
C LYS A 388 -5.85 -19.51 -1.75
N LEU A 389 -5.17 -20.45 -2.40
CA LEU A 389 -3.81 -20.87 -2.12
C LEU A 389 -2.97 -20.61 -3.36
N GLY A 390 -1.81 -19.99 -3.21
CA GLY A 390 -0.91 -19.66 -4.29
C GLY A 390 0.51 -20.12 -4.02
N ILE A 391 1.20 -20.56 -5.09
CA ILE A 391 2.64 -20.80 -5.09
C ILE A 391 3.23 -19.93 -6.18
N THR A 392 4.16 -19.06 -5.81
CA THR A 392 4.77 -18.08 -6.71
C THR A 392 6.29 -18.20 -6.67
N MET A 393 6.91 -18.35 -7.84
CA MET A 393 8.35 -18.22 -8.03
C MET A 393 8.65 -16.84 -8.64
N ARG A 394 9.13 -15.93 -7.80
CA ARG A 394 9.39 -14.54 -8.20
C ARG A 394 10.79 -14.11 -7.77
N TYR A 395 11.55 -13.61 -8.74
CA TYR A 395 12.84 -12.98 -8.48
C TYR A 395 12.69 -11.46 -8.55
N SER A 396 13.23 -10.76 -7.55
CA SER A 396 13.20 -9.30 -7.50
C SER A 396 14.61 -8.75 -7.38
N TRP A 397 15.01 -7.89 -8.31
CA TRP A 397 16.35 -7.30 -8.32
C TRP A 397 16.29 -5.82 -8.69
N GLY A 398 17.43 -5.17 -8.47
CA GLY A 398 17.52 -3.73 -8.65
C GLY A 398 16.58 -2.99 -7.71
N GLY A 399 16.30 -1.76 -8.12
CA GLY A 399 15.63 -0.77 -7.31
C GLY A 399 16.61 0.18 -6.66
N LYS A 400 16.12 1.40 -6.42
CA LYS A 400 16.93 2.47 -5.88
C LYS A 400 17.59 1.96 -4.59
N LYS A 401 18.93 1.93 -4.52
CA LYS A 401 19.59 2.38 -3.28
C LYS A 401 18.82 3.64 -2.95
N LYS A 402 18.19 3.74 -1.78
CA LYS A 402 17.69 5.03 -1.32
C LYS A 402 18.87 5.99 -1.49
N GLU A 403 18.86 6.78 -2.55
CA GLU A 403 19.41 8.10 -2.48
C GLU A 403 18.71 8.64 -1.25
N PRO A 404 19.47 8.95 -0.18
CA PRO A 404 18.87 9.53 1.00
C PRO A 404 17.91 10.59 0.50
N GLU A 405 16.66 10.52 0.95
CA GLU A 405 15.68 11.57 0.65
C GLU A 405 16.45 12.88 0.81
N PRO A 406 16.45 13.78 -0.19
CA PRO A 406 16.96 15.11 0.05
C PRO A 406 16.11 15.61 1.20
N VAL A 407 16.67 15.51 2.40
CA VAL A 407 16.21 16.24 3.54
C VAL A 407 16.27 17.65 2.99
N ILE A 408 15.11 18.27 2.78
CA ILE A 408 15.06 19.73 2.78
C ILE A 408 15.24 20.12 4.25
N GLU A 409 16.39 19.72 4.81
CA GLU A 409 17.20 20.65 5.53
C GLU A 409 17.45 21.70 4.47
N GLU A 410 17.06 22.93 4.76
CA GLU A 410 17.86 24.03 4.25
C GLU A 410 19.29 23.69 4.61
N LYS A 411 20.01 23.01 3.71
CA LYS A 411 21.45 22.87 3.83
C LYS A 411 21.91 24.31 3.80
N PRO A 412 22.47 24.86 4.89
CA PRO A 412 23.42 25.95 4.70
C PRO A 412 24.40 25.40 3.68
N GLN A 413 24.65 26.15 2.62
CA GLN A 413 25.60 25.76 1.58
C GLN A 413 26.81 25.13 2.27
N GLU A 414 27.08 23.87 1.93
CA GLU A 414 28.33 23.22 2.27
C GLU A 414 29.36 23.87 1.33
N GLU A 415 29.69 25.13 1.62
CA GLU A 415 31.00 25.68 1.34
C GLU A 415 31.98 24.67 1.93
N ALA A 416 32.90 24.18 1.10
CA ALA A 416 34.05 23.46 1.58
C ALA A 416 34.61 24.24 2.79
N LYS A 417 34.52 23.66 4.00
CA LYS A 417 35.23 24.19 5.16
C LYS A 417 36.71 24.17 4.78
N ALA A 418 37.21 25.29 4.29
CA ALA A 418 38.61 25.61 4.43
C ALA A 418 38.90 25.48 5.94
N GLU A 419 39.81 24.57 6.30
CA GLU A 419 40.35 24.57 7.65
C GLU A 419 40.88 25.98 7.93
N ILE A 420 40.24 26.69 8.85
CA ILE A 420 40.71 27.99 9.30
C ILE A 420 42.13 27.77 9.82
N PRO A 421 43.16 28.44 9.26
CA PRO A 421 44.53 28.31 9.72
C PRO A 421 44.59 28.54 11.23
N GLU A 422 45.41 27.77 11.94
CA GLU A 422 45.50 27.82 13.41
C GLU A 422 45.79 29.23 13.95
N SER A 423 46.41 30.09 13.13
CA SER A 423 46.69 31.51 13.41
C SER A 423 45.47 32.44 13.44
N GLU A 424 44.32 32.03 12.90
CA GLU A 424 43.07 32.83 12.86
C GLU A 424 42.02 32.38 13.89
N LYS A 425 42.27 31.28 14.61
CA LYS A 425 41.36 30.79 15.66
C LYS A 425 41.45 31.66 16.92
N ILE A 426 40.31 31.93 17.53
CA ILE A 426 40.24 32.71 18.77
C ILE A 426 40.47 31.78 19.96
N ASN A 427 41.50 32.04 20.75
CA ASN A 427 41.76 31.30 22.00
C ASN A 427 40.68 31.63 23.04
N VAL A 428 39.95 30.61 23.49
CA VAL A 428 38.84 30.73 24.45
C VAL A 428 38.97 29.68 25.55
N ALA A 429 38.64 30.05 26.79
CA ALA A 429 38.50 29.13 27.91
C ALA A 429 37.06 29.11 28.43
N VAL A 430 36.61 27.95 28.92
CA VAL A 430 35.28 27.78 29.54
C VAL A 430 35.46 27.31 30.97
N THR A 431 35.06 28.16 31.91
CA THR A 431 35.06 27.83 33.35
C THR A 431 33.96 26.84 33.69
N ASP A 432 34.11 26.14 34.82
CA ASP A 432 33.00 25.38 35.37
C ASP A 432 31.90 26.35 35.83
N PHE A 433 30.67 26.10 35.38
CA PHE A 433 29.55 26.98 35.66
C PHE A 433 29.18 26.89 37.14
N GLU A 434 28.64 27.98 37.67
CA GLU A 434 28.21 28.06 39.05
C GLU A 434 26.86 27.36 39.23
N ALA A 435 26.80 26.42 40.17
CA ALA A 435 25.56 25.73 40.50
C ALA A 435 24.68 26.56 41.45
N ARG A 436 23.43 26.79 41.04
CA ARG A 436 22.37 27.34 41.89
C ARG A 436 21.41 26.22 42.27
N ALA A 437 21.10 26.11 43.56
CA ALA A 437 20.21 25.09 44.10
C ALA A 437 18.90 25.01 43.28
N PRO A 438 18.38 23.80 42.98
CA PRO A 438 18.76 22.49 43.52
C PRO A 438 19.88 21.75 42.75
N LEU A 439 20.46 22.34 41.70
CA LEU A 439 21.54 21.68 40.94
C LEU A 439 22.84 21.61 41.76
N SER A 440 23.56 20.51 41.63
CA SER A 440 24.89 20.30 42.21
C SER A 440 26.00 20.86 41.29
N GLN A 441 27.17 21.11 41.89
CA GLN A 441 28.36 21.53 41.12
C GLN A 441 28.80 20.46 40.11
N SER A 442 28.61 19.17 40.42
CA SER A 442 28.88 18.06 39.51
C SER A 442 27.97 18.09 38.28
N GLU A 443 26.66 18.32 38.44
CA GLU A 443 25.71 18.39 37.32
C GLU A 443 26.00 19.61 36.43
N THR A 444 26.37 20.72 37.05
CA THR A 444 26.69 21.95 36.35
C THR A 444 28.00 21.85 35.57
N ALA A 445 28.99 21.08 36.05
CA ALA A 445 30.22 20.80 35.31
C ALA A 445 29.97 20.05 33.99
N PHE A 446 29.01 19.13 33.94
CA PHE A 446 28.60 18.46 32.68
C PHE A 446 28.02 19.45 31.67
N ILE A 447 27.27 20.45 32.14
CA ILE A 447 26.74 21.51 31.27
C ILE A 447 27.88 22.37 30.71
N SER A 448 28.93 22.64 31.49
CA SER A 448 30.13 23.32 30.99
C SER A 448 30.88 22.48 29.95
N ASP A 449 30.94 21.16 30.09
CA ASP A 449 31.53 20.26 29.08
C ASP A 449 30.77 20.27 27.76
N PHE A 450 29.44 20.39 27.81
CA PHE A 450 28.61 20.57 26.62
C PHE A 450 28.97 21.86 25.86
N VAL A 451 29.20 22.96 26.58
CA VAL A 451 29.65 24.22 25.98
C VAL A 451 31.03 24.08 25.34
N ARG A 452 31.99 23.45 26.04
CA ARG A 452 33.34 23.17 25.50
C ARG A 452 33.28 22.35 24.22
N GLY A 453 32.52 21.25 24.24
CA GLY A 453 32.39 20.35 23.10
C GLY A 453 31.78 21.03 21.88
N ASP A 454 30.77 21.88 22.06
CA ASP A 454 30.12 22.57 20.94
C ASP A 454 30.98 23.72 20.37
N LEU A 455 31.81 24.38 21.19
CA LEU A 455 32.81 25.35 20.72
C LEU A 455 33.90 24.67 19.88
N VAL A 456 34.37 23.49 20.29
CA VAL A 456 35.34 22.70 19.52
C VAL A 456 34.73 22.30 18.16
N LYS A 457 33.48 21.85 18.14
CA LYS A 457 32.77 21.49 16.89
C LYS A 457 32.55 22.67 15.95
N ASN A 458 32.46 23.89 16.49
CA ASN A 458 32.28 25.10 15.68
C ASN A 458 33.51 25.40 14.80
N GLY A 459 34.72 25.03 15.23
CA GLY A 459 35.95 25.14 14.44
C GLY A 459 36.59 26.53 14.38
N ARG A 460 35.90 27.59 14.85
CA ARG A 460 36.41 28.99 14.92
C ARG A 460 37.24 29.28 16.18
N PHE A 461 37.21 28.40 17.17
CA PHE A 461 37.82 28.62 18.48
C PHE A 461 38.93 27.60 18.76
N ASN A 462 39.99 28.05 19.41
CA ASN A 462 40.96 27.19 20.06
C ASN A 462 40.57 27.10 21.55
N VAL A 463 39.92 26.00 21.92
CA VAL A 463 39.35 25.83 23.27
C VAL A 463 40.39 25.17 24.17
N VAL A 464 40.73 25.84 25.27
CA VAL A 464 41.63 25.28 26.27
C VAL A 464 40.94 24.11 26.98
N GLU A 465 41.53 22.92 26.89
CA GLU A 465 41.01 21.73 27.57
C GLU A 465 41.01 21.88 29.10
N LYS A 466 40.00 21.32 29.75
CA LYS A 466 39.81 21.40 31.21
C LYS A 466 41.03 20.89 32.00
N ASN A 467 41.54 19.71 31.65
CA ASN A 467 42.69 19.12 32.36
C ASN A 467 43.97 19.96 32.24
N SER A 468 44.16 20.64 31.10
CA SER A 468 45.28 21.53 30.86
C SER A 468 45.11 22.84 31.64
N MET A 469 43.89 23.37 31.66
CA MET A 469 43.51 24.53 32.47
C MET A 469 43.78 24.30 33.96
N ASP A 470 43.33 23.16 34.49
CA ASP A 470 43.50 22.81 35.90
C ASP A 470 44.99 22.73 36.31
N LYS A 471 45.85 22.17 35.44
CA LYS A 471 47.29 22.11 35.68
C LYS A 471 47.94 23.49 35.70
N ILE A 472 47.66 24.32 34.68
CA ILE A 472 48.24 25.67 34.56
C ILE A 472 47.81 26.55 35.75
N LEU A 473 46.54 26.46 36.16
CA LEU A 473 46.03 27.21 37.29
C LEU A 473 46.63 26.71 38.62
N ALA A 474 46.81 25.40 38.78
CA ALA A 474 47.45 24.84 39.97
C ALA A 474 48.94 25.24 40.10
N GLU A 475 49.67 25.33 38.98
CA GLU A 475 51.06 25.81 38.94
C GLU A 475 51.20 27.27 39.38
N GLN A 476 50.17 28.09 39.16
CA GLN A 476 50.11 29.49 39.59
C GLN A 476 49.40 29.68 40.94
N GLY A 477 49.08 28.59 41.66
CA GLY A 477 48.45 28.64 42.98
C GLY A 477 46.97 29.05 42.98
N PHE A 478 46.28 28.96 41.84
CA PHE A 478 44.89 29.35 41.68
C PHE A 478 43.96 28.14 41.88
N GLN A 479 42.97 28.23 42.79
CA GLN A 479 42.00 27.16 43.04
C GLN A 479 40.76 27.35 42.17
N ASN A 480 40.38 26.32 41.40
CA ASN A 480 39.40 26.42 40.31
C ASN A 480 37.92 26.36 40.75
N SER A 481 37.60 26.86 41.94
CA SER A 481 36.23 26.82 42.49
C SER A 481 35.41 28.04 42.04
N GLY A 482 34.61 27.88 40.98
CA GLY A 482 33.43 28.70 40.69
C GLY A 482 33.68 30.21 40.58
N CYS A 483 34.29 30.63 39.48
CA CYS A 483 34.57 32.03 39.20
C CYS A 483 33.37 32.72 38.52
N SER A 484 32.57 33.48 39.28
CA SER A 484 31.34 34.13 38.76
C SER A 484 31.46 35.64 38.53
N SER A 485 32.55 36.28 38.96
CA SER A 485 32.82 37.70 38.75
C SER A 485 33.70 37.96 37.52
N ALA A 486 33.45 39.07 36.81
CA ALA A 486 34.24 39.48 35.66
C ALA A 486 35.74 39.63 36.01
N ASP A 487 36.06 40.14 37.19
CA ASP A 487 37.45 40.34 37.66
C ASP A 487 38.20 39.01 37.83
N CYS A 488 37.52 38.00 38.38
CA CYS A 488 38.08 36.66 38.53
C CYS A 488 38.29 36.00 37.15
N ALA A 489 37.33 36.19 36.23
CA ALA A 489 37.42 35.69 34.86
C ALA A 489 38.62 36.31 34.11
N VAL A 490 38.87 37.60 34.27
CA VAL A 490 40.03 38.29 33.68
C VAL A 490 41.35 37.74 34.23
N ALA A 491 41.45 37.49 35.53
CA ALA A 491 42.66 36.94 36.15
C ALA A 491 42.99 35.54 35.59
N MET A 492 41.99 34.66 35.51
CA MET A 492 42.14 33.33 34.91
C MET A 492 42.48 33.41 33.42
N GLY A 493 41.82 34.32 32.68
CA GLY A 493 42.04 34.50 31.26
C GLY A 493 43.46 34.92 30.91
N LYS A 494 44.08 35.79 31.74
CA LYS A 494 45.49 36.20 31.59
C LYS A 494 46.46 35.06 31.80
N ILE A 495 46.21 34.20 32.80
CA ILE A 495 47.04 33.03 33.07
C ILE A 495 46.96 32.01 31.92
N LEU A 496 45.75 31.82 31.38
CA LEU A 496 45.49 30.86 30.31
C LEU A 496 45.83 31.38 28.90
N ASN A 497 46.26 32.64 28.78
CA ASN A 497 46.56 33.31 27.51
C ASN A 497 45.40 33.21 26.48
N VAL A 498 44.17 33.50 26.95
CA VAL A 498 42.96 33.50 26.12
C VAL A 498 42.42 34.91 25.92
N LYS A 499 41.78 35.18 24.77
CA LYS A 499 41.18 36.49 24.49
C LYS A 499 39.84 36.68 25.19
N THR A 500 39.08 35.59 25.30
CA THR A 500 37.74 35.58 25.90
C THR A 500 37.60 34.38 26.82
N ILE A 501 36.96 34.58 27.96
CA ILE A 501 36.61 33.51 28.91
C ILE A 501 35.10 33.44 29.06
N LEU A 502 34.56 32.22 29.00
CA LEU A 502 33.14 31.95 29.20
C LEU A 502 32.89 31.56 30.66
N VAL A 503 31.99 32.30 31.29
CA VAL A 503 31.47 32.03 32.63
C VAL A 503 29.96 31.84 32.55
N GLY A 504 29.39 31.06 33.46
CA GLY A 504 27.98 30.77 33.42
C GLY A 504 27.44 30.29 34.76
N SER A 505 26.11 30.27 34.87
CA SER A 505 25.42 29.72 36.02
C SER A 505 24.23 28.88 35.57
N CYS A 506 23.99 27.78 36.29
CA CYS A 506 22.89 26.86 36.05
C CYS A 506 22.04 26.77 37.30
N GLY A 507 20.73 26.88 37.19
CA GLY A 507 19.81 26.73 38.31
C GLY A 507 18.42 26.29 37.89
N LYS A 508 17.54 26.13 38.87
CA LYS A 508 16.11 25.92 38.62
C LYS A 508 15.33 27.11 39.15
N LEU A 509 14.48 27.69 38.30
CA LEU A 509 13.56 28.76 38.65
C LEU A 509 12.12 28.25 38.44
N LEU A 510 11.36 28.12 39.53
CA LEU A 510 10.03 27.49 39.53
C LEU A 510 10.11 26.07 38.93
N ASN A 511 9.48 25.83 37.79
CA ASN A 511 9.48 24.54 37.10
C ASN A 511 10.56 24.42 36.01
N ASN A 512 11.33 25.47 35.73
CA ASN A 512 12.22 25.52 34.56
C ASN A 512 13.69 25.54 34.98
N TYR A 513 14.54 24.83 34.25
CA TYR A 513 15.99 24.95 34.33
C TYR A 513 16.45 26.16 33.54
N VAL A 514 17.26 27.01 34.17
CA VAL A 514 17.80 28.23 33.56
C VAL A 514 19.31 28.10 33.48
N VAL A 515 19.85 28.25 32.27
CA VAL A 515 21.30 28.27 32.02
C VAL A 515 21.65 29.64 31.44
N THR A 516 22.60 30.32 32.08
CA THR A 516 23.10 31.64 31.64
C THR A 516 24.55 31.51 31.20
N LEU A 517 24.87 32.07 30.04
CA LEU A 517 26.22 32.13 29.47
C LEU A 517 26.66 33.59 29.33
N ASN A 518 27.82 33.92 29.87
CA ASN A 518 28.46 35.22 29.74
C ASN A 518 29.86 35.07 29.14
N ALA A 519 30.19 35.90 28.16
CA ALA A 519 31.52 35.99 27.59
C ALA A 519 32.21 37.26 28.09
N VAL A 520 33.35 37.09 28.76
CA VAL A 520 34.16 38.18 29.30
C VAL A 520 35.41 38.32 28.46
N GLU A 521 35.63 39.51 27.90
CA GLU A 521 36.87 39.84 27.18
C GLU A 521 37.98 40.16 28.19
N VAL A 522 39.12 39.48 28.05
CA VAL A 522 40.19 39.49 29.07
C VAL A 522 40.95 40.82 29.10
N GLU A 523 41.08 41.50 27.95
CA GLU A 523 41.78 42.79 27.85
C GLU A 523 40.97 43.93 28.49
N SER A 524 39.65 43.97 28.25
CA SER A 524 38.79 45.06 28.69
C SER A 524 38.08 44.78 30.02
N GLY A 525 38.00 43.51 30.43
CA GLY A 525 37.24 43.06 31.60
C GLY A 525 35.73 43.21 31.48
N LYS A 526 35.22 43.52 30.29
CA LYS A 526 33.79 43.72 30.05
C LYS A 526 33.13 42.42 29.58
N ILE A 527 31.88 42.24 29.99
CA ILE A 527 31.01 41.21 29.41
C ILE A 527 30.62 41.68 28.01
N VAL A 528 31.17 41.05 26.99
CA VAL A 528 30.93 41.37 25.57
C VAL A 528 29.71 40.64 25.01
N TYR A 529 29.27 39.58 25.69
CA TYR A 529 28.06 38.82 25.33
C TYR A 529 27.42 38.17 26.56
N SER A 530 26.09 38.18 26.62
CA SER A 530 25.31 37.53 27.68
C SER A 530 23.99 37.04 27.07
N ASP A 531 23.66 35.76 27.24
CA ASP A 531 22.38 35.17 26.84
C ASP A 531 21.99 34.05 27.82
N ASN A 532 20.70 33.72 27.88
CA ASN A 532 20.19 32.64 28.72
C ASN A 532 19.12 31.81 28.01
N ILE A 533 18.89 30.62 28.53
CA ILE A 533 17.81 29.73 28.13
C ILE A 533 17.02 29.31 29.36
N SER A 534 15.74 29.01 29.14
CA SER A 534 14.83 28.45 30.14
C SER A 534 14.16 27.23 29.51
N VAL A 535 14.33 26.05 30.11
CA VAL A 535 13.79 24.77 29.62
C VAL A 535 12.98 24.07 30.70
N GLU A 536 11.85 23.46 30.35
CA GLU A 536 10.96 22.79 31.30
C GLU A 536 11.48 21.41 31.73
N ASN A 537 12.03 20.63 30.77
CA ASN A 537 12.53 19.28 31.00
C ASN A 537 14.07 19.23 31.02
N SER A 538 14.65 18.35 31.82
CA SER A 538 16.11 18.15 31.91
C SER A 538 16.70 17.62 30.60
N ASP A 539 15.92 16.87 29.82
CA ASP A 539 16.35 16.30 28.53
C ASP A 539 16.64 17.39 27.47
N ASP A 540 15.99 18.55 27.61
CA ASP A 540 16.11 19.67 26.67
C ASP A 540 17.28 20.62 27.00
N ILE A 541 17.97 20.41 28.13
CA ILE A 541 19.14 21.24 28.51
C ILE A 541 20.24 21.14 27.44
N ARG A 542 20.48 19.94 26.88
CA ARG A 542 21.54 19.73 25.88
C ARG A 542 21.26 20.51 24.58
N SER A 543 20.03 20.48 24.08
CA SER A 543 19.64 21.19 22.85
C SER A 543 19.66 22.70 23.07
N GLY A 544 19.18 23.16 24.24
CA GLY A 544 19.23 24.58 24.60
C GLY A 544 20.65 25.13 24.72
N VAL A 545 21.56 24.40 25.38
CA VAL A 545 22.97 24.80 25.53
C VAL A 545 23.67 24.89 24.17
N SER A 546 23.42 23.93 23.27
CA SER A 546 23.93 23.98 21.90
C SER A 546 23.45 25.26 21.19
N GLY A 547 22.18 25.65 21.38
CA GLY A 547 21.62 26.89 20.84
C GLY A 547 22.32 28.16 21.36
N LEU A 548 22.64 28.20 22.66
CA LEU A 548 23.41 29.31 23.25
C LEU A 548 24.79 29.45 22.62
N VAL A 549 25.50 28.34 22.44
CA VAL A 549 26.85 28.34 21.85
C VAL A 549 26.80 28.80 20.39
N THR A 550 25.80 28.36 19.61
CA THR A 550 25.62 28.80 18.23
C THR A 550 25.37 30.31 18.14
N LYS A 551 24.52 30.87 19.01
CA LYS A 551 24.26 32.32 19.05
C LYS A 551 25.51 33.11 19.45
N TYR A 552 26.24 32.65 20.47
CA TYR A 552 27.51 33.26 20.86
C TYR A 552 28.52 33.23 19.70
N ALA A 553 28.72 32.06 19.06
CA ALA A 553 29.63 31.93 17.93
C ALA A 553 29.24 32.81 16.73
N GLY A 554 27.94 33.08 16.53
CA GLY A 554 27.43 34.01 15.51
C GLY A 554 27.57 35.49 15.86
N SER A 555 27.66 35.84 17.16
CA SER A 555 27.87 37.22 17.62
C SER A 555 29.30 37.72 17.40
N ILE A 556 30.26 36.80 17.28
CA ILE A 556 31.66 37.11 17.03
C ILE A 556 31.86 37.19 15.52
N LYS A 557 32.05 38.42 15.02
CA LYS A 557 32.35 38.67 13.61
C LYS A 557 33.78 38.33 13.29
#